data_AF-M2N691-F1
#
_entry.id   AF-M2N691-F1
#
_cell.length_a   1.000
_cell.length_b   1.000
_cell.length_c   1.000
_cell.angle_alpha   90.00
_cell.angle_beta   90.00
_cell.angle_gamma   90.00
#
_symmetry.space_group_name_H-M   'P 1'
#
loop_
_entity.id
_entity.type
_entity.pdbx_description
1 polymer ?
#
loop_
_entity_poly.entity_id
_entity_poly.type
_entity_poly.pdbx_seq_one_letter_code
_entity_poly.pdbx_strand_id
1 'polypeptide(L)'
;MPHPHSHPHPPPPPSKRTTTLHLLRFAHWQLTETYLRLQARLRRYTFVTITTTTNMPPTLHLVRHAQGYHNLNIANHRLHDPQLTPYGEQQCEELHKSFPHHAAIEAVIASPLKRTINTALLSFSSTISSKNLRVIALPELQETSDLPCDTGSSPSELLHAYADKPVDLSLVTEGWNSKKGKRAPNAKAIEARARAARRWLRGRGENEIVVVTHG
;
A
#
# COMPACT_ATOMS: atom_id res chain seq x y z
N MET A 1 17.24 -77.02 -77.15
CA MET A 1 18.57 -76.37 -77.30
C MET A 1 18.41 -75.16 -78.24
N PRO A 2 19.12 -74.04 -78.00
CA PRO A 2 18.54 -72.69 -77.91
C PRO A 2 18.85 -71.71 -79.07
N HIS A 3 18.02 -70.64 -79.17
CA HIS A 3 18.20 -69.20 -79.55
C HIS A 3 19.41 -68.71 -80.40
N PRO A 4 19.25 -67.65 -81.24
CA PRO A 4 19.02 -66.28 -80.74
C PRO A 4 18.00 -65.41 -81.49
N HIS A 5 17.30 -64.59 -80.69
CA HIS A 5 16.47 -63.47 -81.10
C HIS A 5 17.32 -62.19 -81.21
N SER A 6 17.07 -61.42 -82.27
CA SER A 6 17.54 -60.05 -82.48
C SER A 6 16.67 -59.05 -81.71
N HIS A 7 17.29 -58.19 -80.90
CA HIS A 7 16.64 -57.11 -80.16
C HIS A 7 16.37 -55.86 -81.03
N PRO A 8 15.25 -55.14 -80.86
CA PRO A 8 15.06 -53.79 -81.38
C PRO A 8 15.52 -52.71 -80.40
N HIS A 9 16.00 -51.58 -80.94
CA HIS A 9 16.49 -50.41 -80.20
C HIS A 9 15.38 -49.66 -79.42
N PRO A 10 15.71 -48.95 -78.32
CA PRO A 10 14.74 -48.18 -77.54
C PRO A 10 14.44 -46.79 -78.13
N PRO A 11 13.26 -46.20 -77.82
CA PRO A 11 12.86 -44.86 -78.25
C PRO A 11 13.54 -43.74 -77.42
N PRO A 12 13.57 -42.48 -77.91
CA PRO A 12 14.23 -41.38 -77.24
C PRO A 12 13.46 -40.88 -76.00
N PRO A 13 14.12 -40.22 -75.02
CA PRO A 13 13.47 -39.78 -73.80
C PRO A 13 12.59 -38.53 -73.99
N PRO A 14 11.54 -38.34 -73.16
CA PRO A 14 10.61 -37.22 -73.25
C PRO A 14 11.19 -35.90 -72.69
N SER A 15 10.64 -34.79 -73.20
CA SER A 15 11.15 -33.41 -72.98
C SER A 15 10.91 -32.85 -71.56
N LYS A 16 11.92 -32.13 -71.04
CA LYS A 16 11.96 -31.48 -69.72
C LYS A 16 11.20 -30.14 -69.67
N ARG A 17 9.89 -30.08 -69.94
CA ARG A 17 9.14 -28.80 -69.84
C ARG A 17 7.92 -28.77 -68.92
N THR A 18 7.53 -29.88 -68.30
CA THR A 18 6.25 -29.91 -67.56
C THR A 18 6.37 -29.96 -66.03
N THR A 19 7.59 -29.98 -65.46
CA THR A 19 7.79 -30.18 -64.02
C THR A 19 7.92 -28.88 -63.21
N THR A 20 8.17 -27.74 -63.85
CA THR A 20 8.48 -26.49 -63.13
C THR A 20 7.24 -25.73 -62.62
N LEU A 21 6.07 -25.92 -63.24
CA LEU A 21 4.87 -25.13 -62.90
C LEU A 21 4.09 -25.64 -61.67
N HIS A 22 4.18 -26.93 -61.33
CA HIS A 22 3.51 -27.51 -60.16
C HIS A 22 4.26 -27.25 -58.83
N LEU A 23 5.59 -27.13 -58.88
CA LEU A 23 6.43 -26.83 -57.71
C LEU A 23 6.27 -25.37 -57.23
N LEU A 24 6.00 -24.43 -58.15
CA LEU A 24 5.80 -23.01 -57.80
C LEU A 24 4.44 -22.74 -57.11
N ARG A 25 3.39 -23.52 -57.39
CA ARG A 25 2.08 -23.37 -56.72
C ARG A 25 2.05 -23.99 -55.32
N PHE A 26 2.81 -25.06 -55.07
CA PHE A 26 2.92 -25.67 -53.73
C PHE A 26 3.77 -24.83 -52.77
N ALA A 27 4.86 -24.23 -53.26
CA ALA A 27 5.71 -23.35 -52.45
C ALA A 27 4.99 -22.06 -52.04
N HIS A 28 4.11 -21.51 -52.88
CA HIS A 28 3.36 -20.29 -52.56
C HIS A 28 2.25 -20.52 -51.51
N TRP A 29 1.63 -21.71 -51.49
CA TRP A 29 0.61 -22.08 -50.48
C TRP A 29 1.22 -22.40 -49.11
N GLN A 30 2.37 -23.09 -49.06
CA GLN A 30 3.03 -23.36 -47.78
C GLN A 30 3.60 -22.11 -47.12
N LEU A 31 4.03 -21.11 -47.90
CA LEU A 31 4.55 -19.85 -47.36
C LEU A 31 3.45 -18.94 -46.78
N THR A 32 2.23 -18.92 -47.34
CA THR A 32 1.11 -18.14 -46.81
C THR A 32 0.52 -18.72 -45.52
N GLU A 33 0.43 -20.05 -45.39
CA GLU A 33 -0.03 -20.70 -44.15
C GLU A 33 0.95 -20.52 -42.99
N THR A 34 2.26 -20.61 -43.23
CA THR A 34 3.26 -20.31 -42.19
C THR A 34 3.27 -18.84 -41.79
N TYR A 35 3.04 -17.90 -42.72
CA TYR A 35 3.00 -16.47 -42.43
C TYR A 35 1.75 -16.09 -41.62
N LEU A 36 0.58 -16.63 -41.95
CA LEU A 36 -0.66 -16.42 -41.20
C LEU A 36 -0.61 -17.07 -39.80
N ARG A 37 0.02 -18.25 -39.68
CA ARG A 37 0.23 -18.89 -38.36
C ARG A 37 1.29 -18.17 -37.52
N LEU A 38 2.32 -17.57 -38.11
CA LEU A 38 3.27 -16.70 -37.40
C LEU A 38 2.61 -15.40 -36.93
N GLN A 39 1.78 -14.77 -37.77
CA GLN A 39 1.05 -13.56 -37.40
C GLN A 39 -0.04 -13.82 -36.35
N ALA A 40 -0.66 -14.99 -36.34
CA ALA A 40 -1.59 -15.40 -35.29
C ALA A 40 -0.91 -15.71 -33.94
N ARG A 41 0.36 -16.14 -33.95
CA ARG A 41 1.15 -16.44 -32.73
C ARG A 41 1.88 -15.23 -32.15
N LEU A 42 1.98 -14.13 -32.88
CA LEU A 42 2.69 -12.91 -32.47
C LEU A 42 1.78 -11.74 -32.06
N ARG A 43 0.45 -11.89 -32.14
CA ARG A 43 -0.49 -10.96 -31.49
C ARG A 43 -0.71 -11.36 -30.03
N ARG A 44 0.37 -11.45 -29.25
CA ARG A 44 0.25 -11.20 -27.82
C ARG A 44 0.01 -9.71 -27.69
N TYR A 45 -1.26 -9.31 -27.62
CA TYR A 45 -1.62 -8.00 -27.11
C TYR A 45 -1.10 -7.96 -25.67
N THR A 46 0.12 -7.45 -25.50
CA THR A 46 0.58 -7.01 -24.19
C THR A 46 -0.28 -5.81 -23.88
N PHE A 47 -1.41 -6.05 -23.19
CA PHE A 47 -2.15 -4.99 -22.54
C PHE A 47 -1.23 -4.42 -21.48
N VAL A 48 -0.41 -3.45 -21.87
CA VAL A 48 0.20 -2.54 -20.91
C VAL A 48 -0.95 -1.67 -20.45
N THR A 49 -1.62 -2.10 -19.38
CA THR A 49 -2.48 -1.20 -18.63
C THR A 49 -1.53 -0.14 -18.07
N ILE A 50 -1.38 0.97 -18.78
CA ILE A 50 -0.89 2.19 -18.18
C ILE A 50 -2.03 2.61 -17.27
N THR A 51 -2.04 2.08 -16.04
CA THR A 51 -2.71 2.76 -14.95
C THR A 51 -1.98 4.08 -14.82
N THR A 52 -2.46 5.11 -15.51
CA THR A 52 -2.30 6.46 -15.01
C THR A 52 -2.99 6.45 -13.66
N THR A 53 -2.26 6.07 -12.61
CA THR A 53 -2.61 6.44 -11.25
C THR A 53 -2.57 7.95 -11.29
N THR A 54 -3.70 8.57 -11.61
CA THR A 54 -3.99 9.92 -11.16
C THR A 54 -3.89 9.80 -9.65
N ASN A 55 -2.69 10.02 -9.11
CA ASN A 55 -2.41 9.92 -7.69
C ASN A 55 -3.07 11.15 -7.07
N MET A 56 -4.40 11.09 -6.95
CA MET A 56 -5.13 12.11 -6.24
C MET A 56 -4.54 12.16 -4.83
N PRO A 57 -4.21 13.35 -4.33
CA PRO A 57 -3.71 13.45 -2.97
C PRO A 57 -4.76 12.84 -2.02
N PRO A 58 -4.34 12.09 -1.00
CA PRO A 58 -5.28 11.47 -0.08
C PRO A 58 -6.07 12.54 0.67
N THR A 59 -7.35 12.26 0.89
CA THR A 59 -8.16 12.96 1.89
C THR A 59 -7.68 12.55 3.27
N LEU A 60 -7.35 13.53 4.11
CA LEU A 60 -6.92 13.32 5.49
C LEU A 60 -8.01 13.77 6.46
N HIS A 61 -8.51 12.85 7.28
CA HIS A 61 -9.40 13.14 8.39
C HIS A 61 -8.57 13.35 9.65
N LEU A 62 -8.29 14.61 9.98
CA LEU A 62 -7.48 14.96 11.14
C LEU A 62 -8.34 14.94 12.40
N VAL A 63 -7.94 14.11 13.37
CA VAL A 63 -8.66 13.90 14.62
C VAL A 63 -7.73 14.23 15.78
N ARG A 64 -8.11 15.17 16.63
CA ARG A 64 -7.44 15.35 17.93
C ARG A 64 -7.85 14.22 18.88
N HIS A 65 -6.93 13.71 19.69
CA HIS A 65 -7.25 12.73 20.71
C HIS A 65 -8.39 13.21 21.63
N ALA A 66 -9.17 12.26 22.14
CA ALA A 66 -10.19 12.52 23.16
C ALA A 66 -9.55 12.86 24.51
N GLN A 67 -10.35 13.28 25.50
CA GLN A 67 -9.85 13.69 26.80
C GLN A 67 -8.96 12.63 27.45
N GLY A 68 -7.70 12.98 27.71
CA GLY A 68 -6.78 12.22 28.53
C GLY A 68 -6.69 12.76 29.96
N TYR A 69 -6.12 11.98 30.88
CA TYR A 69 -5.96 12.44 32.26
C TYR A 69 -5.15 13.74 32.38
N HIS A 70 -4.21 14.01 31.48
CA HIS A 70 -3.47 15.28 31.42
C HIS A 70 -4.36 16.50 31.16
N ASN A 71 -5.54 16.34 30.54
CA ASN A 71 -6.45 17.46 30.26
C ASN A 71 -7.24 17.92 31.50
N LEU A 72 -7.25 17.14 32.58
CA LEU A 72 -8.07 17.44 33.75
C LEU A 72 -7.54 18.62 34.58
N ASN A 73 -6.22 18.80 34.64
CA ASN A 73 -5.56 19.92 35.33
C ASN A 73 -4.06 19.97 34.99
N ILE A 74 -3.42 21.10 35.30
CA ILE A 74 -1.99 21.35 35.06
C ILE A 74 -1.09 20.37 35.83
N ALA A 75 -1.47 19.95 37.04
CA ALA A 75 -0.65 19.01 37.83
C ALA A 75 -0.51 17.65 37.13
N ASN A 76 -1.53 17.23 36.38
CA ASN A 76 -1.52 16.01 35.60
C ASN A 76 -0.59 16.05 34.38
N HIS A 77 0.01 17.20 34.03
CA HIS A 77 1.07 17.24 33.01
C HIS A 77 2.31 16.42 33.42
N ARG A 78 2.44 16.09 34.72
CA ARG A 78 3.48 15.19 35.26
C ARG A 78 3.20 13.70 35.03
N LEU A 79 1.97 13.32 34.66
CA LEU A 79 1.65 11.94 34.35
C LEU A 79 2.35 11.55 33.05
N HIS A 80 3.14 10.47 33.08
CA HIS A 80 3.82 9.98 31.89
C HIS A 80 2.84 9.22 30.97
N ASP A 81 2.86 9.57 29.68
CA ASP A 81 2.05 8.96 28.60
C ASP A 81 0.62 8.53 29.04
N PRO A 82 -0.20 9.48 29.52
CA PRO A 82 -1.45 9.17 30.21
C PRO A 82 -2.50 8.59 29.27
N GLN A 83 -3.32 7.71 29.84
CA GLN A 83 -4.49 7.12 29.19
C GLN A 83 -5.62 8.14 28.98
N LEU A 84 -6.64 7.73 28.23
CA LEU A 84 -7.93 8.42 28.18
C LEU A 84 -8.63 8.36 29.54
N THR A 85 -9.46 9.36 29.82
CA THR A 85 -10.42 9.29 30.94
C THR A 85 -11.66 8.51 30.49
N PRO A 86 -12.53 8.07 31.42
CA PRO A 86 -13.83 7.49 31.05
C PRO A 86 -14.68 8.45 30.19
N TYR A 87 -14.58 9.76 30.43
CA TYR A 87 -15.23 10.76 29.58
C TYR A 87 -14.58 10.84 28.20
N GLY A 88 -13.25 10.71 28.10
CA GLY A 88 -12.55 10.57 26.82
C GLY A 88 -12.99 9.34 26.02
N GLU A 89 -13.28 8.23 26.69
CA GLU A 89 -13.84 7.03 26.03
C GLU A 89 -15.25 7.29 25.48
N GLN A 90 -16.11 7.99 26.24
CA GLN A 90 -17.42 8.44 25.75
C GLN A 90 -17.31 9.35 24.53
N GLN A 91 -16.37 10.30 24.54
CA GLN A 91 -16.08 11.13 23.36
C GLN A 91 -15.65 10.29 22.15
N CYS A 92 -14.92 9.18 22.37
CA CYS A 92 -14.56 8.27 21.28
C CYS A 92 -15.78 7.57 20.70
N GLU A 93 -16.74 7.16 21.52
CA GLU A 93 -18.02 6.59 21.09
C GLU A 93 -18.89 7.60 20.35
N GLU A 94 -18.90 8.86 20.78
CA GLU A 94 -19.60 9.94 20.09
C GLU A 94 -18.99 10.20 18.71
N LEU A 95 -17.66 10.25 18.62
CA LEU A 95 -16.96 10.35 17.33
C LEU A 95 -17.29 9.14 16.43
N HIS A 96 -17.32 7.94 16.99
CA HIS A 96 -17.70 6.73 16.25
C HIS A 96 -19.10 6.85 15.62
N LYS A 97 -20.08 7.37 16.38
CA LYS A 97 -21.46 7.51 15.90
C LYS A 97 -21.62 8.63 14.87
N SER A 98 -20.85 9.70 15.03
CA SER A 98 -21.01 10.94 14.23
C SER A 98 -20.10 11.01 13.00
N PHE A 99 -19.04 10.21 12.93
CA PHE A 99 -18.10 10.25 11.81
C PHE A 99 -18.72 9.65 10.53
N PRO A 100 -18.96 10.44 9.47
CA PRO A 100 -19.77 9.99 8.34
C PRO A 100 -19.01 9.15 7.30
N HIS A 101 -17.68 9.07 7.40
CA HIS A 101 -16.83 8.49 6.35
C HIS A 101 -16.29 7.10 6.67
N HIS A 102 -16.85 6.37 7.65
CA HIS A 102 -16.35 5.04 8.06
C HIS A 102 -16.17 4.05 6.89
N ALA A 103 -17.11 4.07 5.94
CA ALA A 103 -17.08 3.20 4.77
C ALA A 103 -15.95 3.56 3.78
N ALA A 104 -15.46 4.79 3.78
CA ALA A 104 -14.42 5.28 2.87
C ALA A 104 -13.00 5.05 3.42
N ILE A 105 -12.81 5.00 4.75
CA ILE A 105 -11.47 4.88 5.37
C ILE A 105 -10.71 3.65 4.84
N GLU A 106 -9.48 3.88 4.38
CA GLU A 106 -8.55 2.83 3.93
C GLU A 106 -7.36 2.67 4.89
N ALA A 107 -7.02 3.68 5.67
CA ALA A 107 -5.98 3.60 6.71
C ALA A 107 -6.31 4.43 7.96
N VAL A 108 -5.85 3.95 9.11
CA VAL A 108 -5.91 4.65 10.39
C VAL A 108 -4.50 4.82 10.94
N ILE A 109 -4.06 6.06 11.07
CA ILE A 109 -2.73 6.43 11.54
C ILE A 109 -2.89 7.17 12.87
N ALA A 110 -2.02 6.90 13.84
CA ALA A 110 -2.04 7.60 15.11
C ALA A 110 -0.63 8.02 15.54
N SER A 111 -0.54 9.08 16.33
CA SER A 111 0.64 9.31 17.17
C SER A 111 0.86 8.09 18.09
N PRO A 112 2.11 7.70 18.42
CA PRO A 112 2.36 6.55 19.28
C PRO A 112 2.11 6.80 20.79
N LEU A 113 1.50 7.93 21.17
CA LEU A 113 1.04 8.15 22.54
C LEU A 113 -0.23 7.34 22.84
N LYS A 114 -0.36 6.83 24.07
CA LYS A 114 -1.45 5.93 24.47
C LYS A 114 -2.85 6.52 24.21
N ARG A 115 -3.02 7.81 24.55
CA ARG A 115 -4.28 8.53 24.28
C ARG A 115 -4.66 8.59 22.80
N THR A 116 -3.71 8.78 21.89
CA THR A 116 -3.98 8.84 20.45
C THR A 116 -4.25 7.45 19.87
N ILE A 117 -3.53 6.42 20.33
CA ILE A 117 -3.78 5.03 19.93
C ILE A 117 -5.18 4.60 20.39
N ASN A 118 -5.55 4.88 21.64
CA ASN A 118 -6.86 4.47 22.17
C ASN A 118 -8.01 5.24 21.52
N THR A 119 -7.85 6.54 21.25
CA THR A 119 -8.86 7.28 20.47
C THR A 119 -9.05 6.64 19.09
N ALA A 120 -7.96 6.26 18.41
CA ALA A 120 -8.06 5.58 17.13
C ALA A 120 -8.78 4.22 17.24
N LEU A 121 -8.38 3.38 18.21
CA LEU A 121 -8.94 2.05 18.43
C LEU A 121 -10.44 2.09 18.76
N LEU A 122 -10.86 3.04 19.60
CA LEU A 122 -12.25 3.14 20.05
C LEU A 122 -13.14 3.77 18.97
N SER A 123 -12.76 4.94 18.45
CA SER A 123 -13.59 5.68 17.49
C SER A 123 -13.72 4.99 16.15
N PHE A 124 -12.71 4.24 15.71
CA PHE A 124 -12.71 3.56 14.41
C PHE A 124 -12.77 2.04 14.54
N SER A 125 -13.18 1.53 15.70
CA SER A 125 -13.28 0.09 16.01
C SER A 125 -13.99 -0.73 14.94
N SER A 126 -15.18 -0.32 14.48
CA SER A 126 -15.94 -1.04 13.46
C SER A 126 -15.24 -1.07 12.09
N THR A 127 -14.64 0.05 11.68
CA THR A 127 -13.84 0.14 10.44
C THR A 127 -12.61 -0.77 10.53
N ILE A 128 -11.87 -0.69 11.63
CA ILE A 128 -10.66 -1.49 11.87
C ILE A 128 -10.99 -2.98 11.78
N SER A 129 -12.05 -3.40 12.47
CA SER A 129 -12.48 -4.80 12.47
C SER A 129 -13.00 -5.26 11.11
N SER A 130 -13.97 -4.54 10.53
CA SER A 130 -14.61 -4.94 9.26
C SER A 130 -13.67 -4.99 8.07
N LYS A 131 -12.64 -4.15 8.06
CA LYS A 131 -11.64 -4.06 6.98
C LYS A 131 -10.30 -4.71 7.34
N ASN A 132 -10.20 -5.35 8.51
CA ASN A 132 -8.96 -5.95 9.02
C ASN A 132 -7.77 -4.97 8.99
N LEU A 133 -8.01 -3.71 9.32
CA LEU A 133 -6.98 -2.68 9.37
C LEU A 133 -6.22 -2.77 10.69
N ARG A 134 -5.05 -2.13 10.73
CA ARG A 134 -4.30 -1.87 11.96
C ARG A 134 -4.08 -0.38 12.11
N VAL A 135 -4.07 0.11 13.35
CA VAL A 135 -3.63 1.48 13.65
C VAL A 135 -2.13 1.56 13.48
N ILE A 136 -1.65 2.32 12.49
CA ILE A 136 -0.21 2.51 12.28
C ILE A 136 0.27 3.64 13.17
N ALA A 137 1.19 3.34 14.09
CA ALA A 137 1.77 4.33 14.97
C ALA A 137 2.93 5.08 14.29
N LEU A 138 2.75 6.37 14.03
CA LEU A 138 3.71 7.22 13.30
C LEU A 138 4.39 8.25 14.24
N PRO A 139 5.68 8.06 14.61
CA PRO A 139 6.38 8.92 15.58
C PRO A 139 6.43 10.42 15.26
N GLU A 140 6.36 10.79 13.98
CA GLU A 140 6.38 12.18 13.53
C GLU A 140 5.15 12.97 14.03
N LEU A 141 4.04 12.28 14.33
CA LEU A 141 2.79 12.87 14.83
C LEU A 141 2.79 13.17 16.34
N GLN A 142 3.88 12.91 17.06
CA GLN A 142 3.94 13.16 18.50
C GLN A 142 3.75 14.65 18.86
N GLU A 143 3.21 14.90 20.05
CA GLU A 143 3.02 16.23 20.64
C GLU A 143 4.34 17.02 20.72
N THR A 144 4.20 18.33 20.74
CA THR A 144 5.23 19.37 20.63
C THR A 144 6.04 19.58 21.88
N SER A 145 5.48 19.43 23.08
CA SER A 145 6.19 19.68 24.34
C SER A 145 7.06 18.50 24.77
N ASP A 146 7.94 18.71 25.75
CA ASP A 146 8.73 17.69 26.43
C ASP A 146 8.22 17.37 27.85
N LEU A 147 7.00 17.81 28.18
CA LEU A 147 6.36 17.45 29.44
C LEU A 147 6.20 15.93 29.54
N PRO A 148 6.17 15.35 30.75
CA PRO A 148 5.96 13.92 30.93
C PRO A 148 4.72 13.38 30.21
N CYS A 149 3.62 14.14 30.20
CA CYS A 149 2.40 13.74 29.50
C CYS A 149 2.53 13.68 27.98
N ASP A 150 3.49 14.40 27.41
CA ASP A 150 3.73 14.47 25.97
C ASP A 150 4.91 13.61 25.55
N THR A 151 5.58 12.97 26.50
CA THR A 151 6.65 12.01 26.29
C THR A 151 6.06 10.61 26.30
N GLY A 152 6.11 9.92 25.17
CA GLY A 152 5.51 8.59 25.04
C GLY A 152 6.30 7.48 25.74
N SER A 153 5.68 6.31 25.85
CA SER A 153 6.29 5.09 26.39
C SER A 153 7.37 4.51 25.47
N SER A 154 8.24 3.66 26.01
CA SER A 154 9.24 2.94 25.22
C SER A 154 8.59 1.97 24.22
N PRO A 155 9.29 1.58 23.13
CA PRO A 155 8.79 0.58 22.20
C PRO A 155 8.35 -0.73 22.86
N SER A 156 9.11 -1.22 23.86
CA SER A 156 8.79 -2.45 24.58
C SER A 156 7.52 -2.33 25.43
N GLU A 157 7.33 -1.20 26.12
CA GLU A 157 6.11 -0.93 26.87
C GLU A 157 4.89 -0.84 25.95
N LEU A 158 5.00 -0.19 24.79
CA LEU A 158 3.91 -0.12 23.82
C LEU A 158 3.60 -1.50 23.22
N LEU A 159 4.63 -2.28 22.89
CA LEU A 159 4.45 -3.64 22.39
C LEU A 159 3.71 -4.51 23.41
N HIS A 160 4.07 -4.40 24.69
CA HIS A 160 3.37 -5.11 25.77
C HIS A 160 1.93 -4.63 25.94
N ALA A 161 1.70 -3.31 25.99
CA ALA A 161 0.38 -2.73 26.20
C ALA A 161 -0.61 -3.03 25.06
N TYR A 162 -0.12 -3.22 23.84
CA TYR A 162 -0.94 -3.40 22.63
C TYR A 162 -0.75 -4.77 21.95
N ALA A 163 -0.18 -5.77 22.64
CA ALA A 163 0.12 -7.09 22.08
C ALA A 163 -1.10 -7.76 21.41
N ASP A 164 -2.27 -7.65 22.04
CA ASP A 164 -3.53 -8.25 21.57
C ASP A 164 -4.43 -7.26 20.83
N LYS A 165 -3.89 -6.12 20.39
CA LYS A 165 -4.64 -5.07 19.69
C LYS A 165 -4.16 -4.93 18.25
N PRO A 166 -5.02 -4.49 17.32
CA PRO A 166 -4.65 -4.27 15.93
C PRO A 166 -3.82 -2.97 15.79
N VAL A 167 -2.63 -2.93 16.37
CA VAL A 167 -1.72 -1.77 16.34
C VAL A 167 -0.42 -2.18 15.67
N ASP A 168 -0.03 -1.48 14.62
CA ASP A 168 1.27 -1.62 13.98
C ASP A 168 2.26 -0.62 14.59
N LEU A 169 3.22 -1.17 15.34
CA LEU A 169 4.28 -0.43 16.02
C LEU A 169 5.63 -0.48 15.25
N SER A 170 5.65 -0.98 14.01
CA SER A 170 6.90 -1.19 13.25
C SER A 170 7.75 0.07 13.05
N LEU A 171 7.14 1.25 13.05
CA LEU A 171 7.84 2.54 12.95
C LEU A 171 8.32 3.10 14.29
N VAL A 172 7.83 2.53 15.40
CA VAL A 172 8.12 2.97 16.77
C VAL A 172 9.42 2.34 17.24
N THR A 173 10.52 2.97 16.84
CA THR A 173 11.89 2.51 17.11
C THR A 173 12.47 3.15 18.37
N GLU A 174 13.58 2.61 18.87
CA GLU A 174 14.26 3.15 20.04
C GLU A 174 14.57 4.65 19.90
N GLY A 175 14.33 5.38 21.00
CA GLY A 175 14.48 6.83 21.08
C GLY A 175 13.43 7.65 20.33
N TRP A 176 12.34 7.06 19.82
CA TRP A 176 11.22 7.79 19.18
C TRP A 176 10.63 8.91 20.06
N ASN A 177 10.63 8.69 21.36
CA ASN A 177 10.12 9.51 22.44
C ASN A 177 11.19 10.38 23.13
N SER A 178 12.42 10.44 22.60
CA SER A 178 13.57 11.08 23.28
C SER A 178 13.46 12.58 23.54
N LYS A 179 12.53 13.29 22.89
CA LYS A 179 12.39 14.76 22.92
C LYS A 179 13.69 15.53 22.66
N LYS A 180 14.61 14.92 21.89
CA LYS A 180 15.94 15.46 21.55
C LYS A 180 16.18 15.41 20.04
N GLY A 181 17.10 16.26 19.55
CA GLY A 181 17.49 16.31 18.14
C GLY A 181 16.28 16.49 17.21
N LYS A 182 16.04 15.53 16.31
CA LYS A 182 14.88 15.55 15.39
C LYS A 182 13.52 15.49 16.10
N ARG A 183 13.49 15.10 17.37
CA ARG A 183 12.28 14.99 18.22
C ARG A 183 12.16 16.13 19.23
N ALA A 184 13.07 17.11 19.19
CA ALA A 184 13.11 18.19 20.17
C ALA A 184 11.81 19.04 20.17
N PRO A 185 11.46 19.64 21.33
CA PRO A 185 10.28 20.48 21.49
C PRO A 185 10.51 21.92 21.01
N ASN A 186 11.23 22.10 19.89
CA ASN A 186 11.49 23.41 19.30
C ASN A 186 10.88 23.52 17.91
N ALA A 187 10.56 24.75 17.51
CA ALA A 187 9.85 25.04 16.25
C ALA A 187 10.50 24.36 15.03
N LYS A 188 11.82 24.44 14.91
CA LYS A 188 12.57 23.83 13.79
C LYS A 188 12.38 22.30 13.71
N ALA A 189 12.49 21.61 14.84
CA ALA A 189 12.29 20.17 14.90
C ALA A 189 10.81 19.78 14.67
N ILE A 190 9.87 20.53 15.24
CA ILE A 190 8.43 20.34 15.07
C ILE A 190 8.03 20.51 13.60
N GLU A 191 8.45 21.59 12.94
CA GLU A 191 8.20 21.84 11.52
C GLU A 191 8.78 20.74 10.63
N ALA A 192 10.00 20.27 10.95
CA ALA A 192 10.64 19.19 10.23
C ALA A 192 9.86 17.88 10.36
N ARG A 193 9.37 17.54 11.56
CA ARG A 193 8.52 16.36 11.80
C ARG A 193 7.17 16.48 11.10
N ALA A 194 6.50 17.62 11.21
CA ALA A 194 5.23 17.86 10.53
C ALA A 194 5.37 17.74 9.00
N ARG A 195 6.47 18.24 8.43
CA ARG A 195 6.79 18.07 7.01
C ARG A 195 7.06 16.61 6.65
N ALA A 196 7.78 15.87 7.49
CA ALA A 196 8.03 14.45 7.29
C ALA A 196 6.72 13.64 7.32
N ALA A 197 5.85 13.88 8.30
CA ALA A 197 4.53 13.27 8.40
C ALA A 197 3.68 13.53 7.14
N ARG A 198 3.58 14.79 6.68
CA ARG A 198 2.83 15.12 5.45
C ARG A 198 3.37 14.42 4.20
N ARG A 199 4.70 14.33 4.06
CA ARG A 199 5.32 13.62 2.93
C ARG A 199 5.05 12.12 2.99
N TRP A 200 5.15 11.54 4.19
CA TRP A 200 4.85 10.12 4.41
C TRP A 200 3.38 9.81 4.11
N LEU A 201 2.45 10.63 4.62
CA LEU A 201 1.02 10.51 4.35
C LEU A 201 0.69 10.67 2.86
N ARG A 202 1.31 11.64 2.17
CA ARG A 202 1.13 11.83 0.72
C ARG A 202 1.71 10.68 -0.11
N GLY A 203 2.73 9.98 0.40
CA GLY A 203 3.35 8.84 -0.28
C GLY A 203 2.60 7.52 -0.08
N ARG A 204 1.51 7.53 0.69
CA ARG A 204 0.64 6.39 0.88
C ARG A 204 -0.18 6.09 -0.38
N GLY A 205 -0.60 4.84 -0.52
CA GLY A 205 -1.45 4.40 -1.65
C GLY A 205 -2.94 4.51 -1.36
N GLU A 206 -3.29 4.75 -0.09
CA GLU A 206 -4.66 4.91 0.39
C GLU A 206 -5.22 6.29 0.06
N ASN A 207 -6.49 6.36 -0.37
CA ASN A 207 -7.16 7.60 -0.74
C ASN A 207 -7.78 8.35 0.45
N GLU A 208 -8.15 7.62 1.51
CA GLU A 208 -8.95 8.13 2.63
C GLU A 208 -8.31 7.67 3.93
N ILE A 209 -7.66 8.60 4.63
CA ILE A 209 -6.79 8.28 5.77
C ILE A 209 -7.26 9.07 7.00
N VAL A 210 -7.51 8.36 8.10
CA VAL A 210 -7.69 8.98 9.41
C VAL A 210 -6.32 9.19 10.06
N VAL A 211 -6.10 10.37 10.63
CA VAL A 211 -4.88 10.71 11.36
C VAL A 211 -5.26 11.22 12.76
N VAL A 212 -5.04 10.39 13.77
CA VAL A 212 -5.30 10.73 15.18
C VAL A 212 -4.04 11.30 15.83
N THR A 213 -4.09 12.57 16.21
CA THR A 213 -2.96 13.37 16.69
C THR A 213 -3.38 14.29 17.85
N HIS A 214 -2.64 15.37 18.07
CA HIS A 214 -2.84 16.33 19.15
C HIS A 214 -3.35 17.69 18.64
N GLY A 215 -3.50 18.64 19.57
CA GLY A 215 -4.05 19.99 19.30
C GLY A 215 -3.03 20.99 18.78
#